data_AF-A0A496TIZ7-F1
#
_entry.id   AF-A0A496TIZ7-F1
#
_cell.length_a   1.000
_cell.length_b   1.000
_cell.length_c   1.000
_cell.angle_alpha   90.00
_cell.angle_beta   90.00
_cell.angle_gamma   90.00
#
_symmetry.space_group_name_H-M   'P 1'
#
loop_
_entity.id
_entity.type
_entity.pdbx_description
1 polymer ?
#
loop_
_entity_poly.entity_id
_entity_poly.type
_entity_poly.pdbx_seq_one_letter_code
_entity_poly.pdbx_strand_id
1 'polypeptide(L)'
;MKFLLQQGWGMLALIDDFLREHEDSGVILSPRVCDRDQMEKYVKKFKNHGNAIFFDPQFYEPRTDLDRILSFPYWEDYDFQTGSFDAVNFCKRVIEYEIEHLNVDAVILPGRYTNSVDNSWLEMQYKIAETGSSEVTDRNVFTTLALGPDVILNQDNFDTVIDELINYPVQGVYFVFEHPNKEFLINNELFLYAILDSTLSIVLSGKEVIVGYANQQSLIFAASGIETIASGNYRNVRSFDHMLFSSQDTEGWQRNIWYFDGNTLGEYQPPKLSLAFRRGLASCFGPSTSHSKRLLEATNPANVPWREPEAFRHYLELIKNLWTKFEKFPKNQRAYEVKIFLEEIREHNNKLREKGFNPGERGFYSAIESTIDALDAFMKDRKSDIENL
;
A
#
# COMPACT_ATOMS: atom_id res chain seq x y z
N MET A 1 -4.95 4.53 13.92
CA MET A 1 -4.41 4.29 12.56
C MET A 1 -4.47 2.80 12.27
N LYS A 2 -4.93 2.40 11.10
CA LYS A 2 -5.17 1.00 10.72
C LYS A 2 -4.09 0.48 9.78
N PHE A 3 -3.66 -0.75 9.97
CA PHE A 3 -2.75 -1.45 9.08
C PHE A 3 -3.46 -2.65 8.44
N LEU A 4 -3.45 -2.70 7.11
CA LEU A 4 -4.02 -3.80 6.36
C LEU A 4 -2.91 -4.63 5.70
N LEU A 5 -3.14 -5.94 5.60
CA LEU A 5 -2.31 -6.81 4.78
C LEU A 5 -2.82 -6.78 3.33
N GLN A 6 -2.00 -6.31 2.40
CA GLN A 6 -2.23 -6.49 0.97
C GLN A 6 -1.89 -7.94 0.61
N GLN A 7 -2.89 -8.72 0.18
CA GLN A 7 -2.68 -10.13 -0.10
C GLN A 7 -1.74 -10.34 -1.29
N GLY A 8 -0.62 -11.01 -1.03
CA GLY A 8 0.30 -11.55 -2.02
C GLY A 8 0.20 -13.07 -2.15
N TRP A 9 0.95 -13.62 -3.12
CA TRP A 9 0.96 -15.06 -3.37
C TRP A 9 1.37 -15.86 -2.13
N GLY A 10 0.63 -16.94 -1.84
CA GLY A 10 0.95 -17.87 -0.75
C GLY A 10 0.82 -17.28 0.66
N MET A 11 0.22 -16.10 0.82
CA MET A 11 0.16 -15.42 2.12
C MET A 11 -0.93 -15.91 3.08
N LEU A 12 -1.88 -16.74 2.67
CA LEU A 12 -3.10 -16.99 3.48
C LEU A 12 -2.84 -17.52 4.89
N ALA A 13 -1.87 -18.42 5.06
CA ALA A 13 -1.48 -18.88 6.40
C ALA A 13 -0.77 -17.79 7.20
N LEU A 14 0.07 -16.98 6.54
CA LEU A 14 0.75 -15.85 7.16
C LEU A 14 -0.26 -14.77 7.60
N ILE A 15 -1.28 -14.50 6.78
CA ILE A 15 -2.38 -13.58 7.10
C ILE A 15 -3.14 -14.10 8.32
N ASP A 16 -3.51 -15.38 8.33
CA ASP A 16 -4.20 -16.01 9.47
C ASP A 16 -3.39 -15.85 10.77
N ASP A 17 -2.09 -16.15 10.74
CA ASP A 17 -1.19 -15.99 11.89
C ASP A 17 -1.14 -14.52 12.35
N PHE A 18 -0.92 -13.58 11.41
CA PHE A 18 -0.76 -12.15 11.71
C PHE A 18 -2.04 -11.54 12.30
N LEU A 19 -3.20 -11.86 11.72
CA LEU A 19 -4.48 -11.32 12.17
C LEU A 19 -4.85 -11.77 13.59
N ARG A 20 -4.47 -12.99 13.99
CA ARG A 20 -4.64 -13.46 15.38
C ARG A 20 -3.78 -12.71 16.39
N GLU A 21 -2.60 -12.26 15.98
CA GLU A 21 -1.67 -11.52 16.84
C GLU A 21 -1.99 -10.01 16.88
N HIS A 22 -2.80 -9.52 15.93
CA HIS A 22 -3.04 -8.10 15.70
C HIS A 22 -4.52 -7.83 15.39
N GLU A 23 -5.36 -7.82 16.42
CA GLU A 23 -6.82 -7.58 16.34
C GLU A 23 -7.19 -6.24 15.69
N ASP A 24 -6.30 -5.24 15.77
CA ASP A 24 -6.44 -3.89 15.18
C ASP A 24 -6.15 -3.83 13.67
N SER A 25 -5.69 -4.95 13.09
CA SER A 25 -5.31 -5.05 11.69
C SER A 25 -6.39 -5.71 10.84
N GLY A 26 -6.24 -5.60 9.52
CA GLY A 26 -7.14 -6.24 8.56
C GLY A 26 -6.42 -6.77 7.32
N VAL A 27 -7.17 -7.15 6.30
CA VAL A 27 -6.64 -7.70 5.04
C VAL A 27 -7.43 -7.16 3.85
N ILE A 28 -6.73 -6.86 2.76
CA ILE A 28 -7.29 -6.65 1.42
C ILE A 28 -6.97 -7.89 0.58
N LEU A 29 -8.02 -8.64 0.24
CA LEU A 29 -7.92 -9.87 -0.54
C LEU A 29 -7.80 -9.56 -2.03
N SER A 30 -7.13 -10.46 -2.76
CA SER A 30 -6.79 -10.28 -4.18
C SER A 30 -7.19 -11.49 -5.01
N PRO A 31 -8.06 -11.31 -6.02
CA PRO A 31 -8.44 -12.37 -6.97
C PRO A 31 -7.26 -12.83 -7.85
N ARG A 32 -6.25 -11.99 -8.05
CA ARG A 32 -5.04 -12.36 -8.80
C ARG A 32 -4.24 -13.49 -8.16
N VAL A 33 -4.17 -13.52 -6.82
CA VAL A 33 -3.25 -14.42 -6.10
C VAL A 33 -3.93 -15.57 -5.35
N CYS A 34 -5.27 -15.58 -5.30
CA CYS A 34 -6.06 -16.58 -4.61
C CYS A 34 -7.30 -16.95 -5.43
N ASP A 35 -7.53 -18.24 -5.65
CA ASP A 35 -8.78 -18.68 -6.28
C ASP A 35 -9.97 -18.48 -5.34
N ARG A 36 -11.17 -18.50 -5.93
CA ARG A 36 -12.44 -18.26 -5.27
C ARG A 36 -12.67 -19.20 -4.08
N ASP A 37 -12.57 -20.51 -4.30
CA ASP A 37 -12.89 -21.52 -3.28
C ASP A 37 -11.97 -21.39 -2.06
N GLN A 38 -10.68 -21.14 -2.33
CA GLN A 38 -9.70 -20.90 -1.28
C GLN A 38 -10.00 -19.59 -0.53
N MET A 39 -10.35 -18.52 -1.25
CA MET A 39 -10.66 -17.22 -0.64
C MET A 39 -11.88 -17.30 0.29
N GLU A 40 -13.01 -17.83 -0.20
CA GLU A 40 -14.25 -17.96 0.58
C GLU A 40 -14.05 -18.83 1.84
N LYS A 41 -13.18 -19.84 1.76
CA LYS A 41 -12.80 -20.67 2.92
C LYS A 41 -11.99 -19.90 3.95
N TYR A 42 -11.01 -19.11 3.54
CA TYR A 42 -10.13 -18.38 4.46
C TYR A 42 -10.81 -17.15 5.07
N VAL A 43 -11.69 -16.48 4.34
CA VAL A 43 -12.49 -15.36 4.87
C VAL A 43 -13.29 -15.78 6.11
N LYS A 44 -13.91 -16.96 6.08
CA LYS A 44 -14.62 -17.51 7.24
C LYS A 44 -13.71 -17.70 8.46
N LYS A 45 -12.43 -17.99 8.25
CA LYS A 45 -11.45 -18.07 9.35
C LYS A 45 -11.07 -16.69 9.86
N PHE A 46 -10.76 -15.74 8.97
CA PHE A 46 -10.35 -14.39 9.35
C PHE A 46 -11.42 -13.67 10.16
N LYS A 47 -12.70 -13.86 9.82
CA LYS A 47 -13.82 -13.29 10.59
C LYS A 47 -13.91 -13.76 12.02
N ASN A 48 -13.52 -15.00 12.30
CA ASN A 48 -13.56 -15.53 13.67
C ASN A 48 -12.59 -14.80 14.61
N HIS A 49 -11.62 -14.07 14.06
CA HIS A 49 -10.66 -13.26 14.81
C HIS A 49 -11.15 -11.82 15.01
N GLY A 50 -12.25 -11.40 14.37
CA GLY A 50 -12.78 -10.04 14.47
C GLY A 50 -12.03 -8.98 13.65
N ASN A 51 -11.11 -9.39 12.79
CA ASN A 51 -10.34 -8.49 11.93
C ASN A 51 -11.15 -8.00 10.74
N ALA A 52 -10.79 -6.80 10.25
CA ALA A 52 -11.45 -6.22 9.10
C ALA A 52 -11.02 -6.87 7.78
N ILE A 53 -11.99 -7.17 6.94
CA ILE A 53 -11.83 -7.84 5.66
C ILE A 53 -12.33 -6.91 4.56
N PHE A 54 -11.47 -6.71 3.57
CA PHE A 54 -11.73 -5.99 2.35
C PHE A 54 -11.38 -6.91 1.17
N PHE A 55 -11.91 -6.59 0.00
CA PHE A 55 -11.61 -7.28 -1.23
C PHE A 55 -11.32 -6.24 -2.30
N ASP A 56 -10.18 -6.34 -2.97
CA ASP A 56 -9.86 -5.51 -4.13
C ASP A 56 -10.33 -6.25 -5.39
N PRO A 57 -11.31 -5.74 -6.16
CA PRO A 57 -11.81 -6.41 -7.36
C PRO A 57 -10.78 -6.52 -8.48
N GLN A 58 -9.72 -5.70 -8.42
CA GLN A 58 -8.59 -5.67 -9.36
C GLN A 58 -8.99 -5.42 -10.81
N PHE A 59 -9.97 -4.54 -11.02
CA PHE A 59 -10.43 -4.06 -12.33
C PHE A 59 -9.46 -3.05 -13.00
N TYR A 60 -8.17 -3.11 -12.67
CA TYR A 60 -7.19 -2.14 -13.14
C TYR A 60 -6.96 -2.21 -14.65
N GLU A 61 -6.89 -3.44 -15.19
CA GLU A 61 -6.78 -3.73 -16.62
C GLU A 61 -8.02 -4.51 -17.08
N PRO A 62 -9.04 -3.83 -17.60
CA PRO A 62 -10.29 -4.44 -18.07
C PRO A 62 -10.11 -5.47 -19.18
N ARG A 63 -8.97 -5.50 -19.86
CA ARG A 63 -8.62 -6.47 -20.93
C ARG A 63 -7.64 -7.55 -20.46
N THR A 64 -7.59 -7.81 -19.15
CA THR A 64 -6.74 -8.86 -18.57
C THR A 64 -7.00 -10.24 -19.19
N ASP A 65 -5.94 -11.04 -19.34
CA ASP A 65 -6.01 -12.46 -19.72
C ASP A 65 -5.77 -13.42 -18.53
N LEU A 66 -5.76 -12.88 -17.31
CA LEU A 66 -5.41 -13.63 -16.11
C LEU A 66 -6.57 -14.54 -15.69
N ASP A 67 -6.47 -15.84 -16.01
CA ASP A 67 -7.47 -16.88 -15.71
C ASP A 67 -8.02 -16.80 -14.30
N ARG A 68 -7.17 -16.51 -13.31
CA ARG A 68 -7.61 -16.46 -11.91
C ARG A 68 -8.49 -15.26 -11.61
N ILE A 69 -8.18 -14.08 -12.15
CA ILE A 69 -9.05 -12.91 -12.02
C ILE A 69 -10.38 -13.19 -12.73
N LEU A 70 -10.31 -13.70 -13.96
CA LEU A 70 -11.48 -14.02 -14.79
C LEU A 70 -12.35 -15.15 -14.22
N SER A 71 -11.85 -15.93 -13.26
CA SER A 71 -12.63 -16.99 -12.61
C SER A 71 -13.67 -16.50 -11.60
N PHE A 72 -13.68 -15.20 -11.27
CA PHE A 72 -14.63 -14.64 -10.31
C PHE A 72 -15.98 -14.30 -10.98
N PRO A 73 -17.12 -14.49 -10.30
CA PRO A 73 -18.45 -14.43 -10.92
C PRO A 73 -18.79 -13.11 -11.61
N TYR A 74 -18.24 -11.99 -11.15
CA TYR A 74 -18.51 -10.69 -11.73
C TYR A 74 -17.92 -10.51 -13.14
N TRP A 75 -17.00 -11.38 -13.56
CA TRP A 75 -16.48 -11.48 -14.93
C TRP A 75 -17.28 -12.42 -15.84
N GLU A 76 -18.33 -13.09 -15.35
CA GLU A 76 -19.22 -13.88 -16.21
C GLU A 76 -19.91 -12.98 -17.24
N ASP A 77 -19.96 -13.46 -18.49
CA ASP A 77 -20.51 -12.74 -19.67
C ASP A 77 -19.91 -11.33 -19.88
N TYR A 78 -18.67 -11.12 -19.42
CA TYR A 78 -17.98 -9.85 -19.54
C TYR A 78 -17.42 -9.63 -20.96
N ASP A 79 -17.78 -8.51 -21.57
CA ASP A 79 -17.15 -7.98 -22.79
C ASP A 79 -16.82 -6.50 -22.60
N PHE A 80 -15.53 -6.17 -22.61
CA PHE A 80 -15.07 -4.79 -22.44
C PHE A 80 -14.92 -4.07 -23.77
N GLN A 81 -15.88 -3.20 -24.04
CA GLN A 81 -15.79 -2.20 -25.11
C GLN A 81 -16.00 -0.82 -24.49
N THR A 82 -15.00 0.08 -24.57
CA THR A 82 -15.01 1.38 -23.87
C THR A 82 -16.29 2.20 -24.09
N GLY A 83 -16.89 2.15 -25.28
CA GLY A 83 -18.09 2.91 -25.63
C GLY A 83 -19.43 2.28 -25.22
N SER A 84 -19.45 1.01 -24.79
CA SER A 84 -20.68 0.27 -24.48
C SER A 84 -20.58 -0.57 -23.19
N PHE A 85 -19.52 -0.40 -22.43
CA PHE A 85 -19.32 -1.12 -21.17
C PHE A 85 -20.38 -0.73 -20.15
N ASP A 86 -21.13 -1.73 -19.66
CA ASP A 86 -22.12 -1.57 -18.61
C ASP A 86 -21.45 -1.57 -17.23
N ALA A 87 -20.86 -0.43 -16.88
CA ALA A 87 -20.17 -0.23 -15.61
C ALA A 87 -21.09 -0.43 -14.39
N VAL A 88 -22.39 -0.13 -14.53
CA VAL A 88 -23.37 -0.26 -13.44
C VAL A 88 -23.59 -1.72 -13.11
N ASN A 89 -23.92 -2.55 -14.11
CA ASN A 89 -24.16 -3.97 -13.89
C ASN A 89 -22.89 -4.71 -13.43
N PHE A 90 -21.72 -4.37 -13.98
CA PHE A 90 -20.45 -4.92 -13.50
C PHE A 90 -20.21 -4.56 -12.02
N CYS A 91 -20.39 -3.30 -11.65
CA CYS A 91 -20.24 -2.84 -10.27
C CYS A 91 -21.20 -3.58 -9.32
N LYS A 92 -22.47 -3.78 -9.71
CA LYS A 92 -23.45 -4.55 -8.91
C LYS A 92 -22.98 -5.98 -8.64
N ARG A 93 -22.47 -6.68 -9.65
CA ARG A 93 -21.96 -8.05 -9.47
C ARG A 93 -20.72 -8.10 -8.57
N VAL A 94 -19.86 -7.10 -8.64
CA VAL A 94 -18.71 -6.96 -7.72
C VAL A 94 -19.20 -6.79 -6.28
N ILE A 95 -20.13 -5.86 -6.05
CA ILE A 95 -20.73 -5.61 -4.73
C ILE A 95 -21.43 -6.86 -4.18
N GLU A 96 -22.22 -7.55 -5.01
CA GLU A 96 -22.88 -8.81 -4.67
C GLU A 96 -21.86 -9.85 -4.21
N TYR A 97 -20.75 -10.01 -4.94
CA TYR A 97 -19.69 -10.93 -4.54
C TYR A 97 -19.07 -10.55 -3.18
N GLU A 98 -18.72 -9.27 -3.00
CA GLU A 98 -18.12 -8.78 -1.77
C GLU A 98 -19.04 -8.94 -0.55
N ILE A 99 -20.34 -8.67 -0.69
CA ILE A 99 -21.31 -8.70 0.41
C ILE A 99 -21.82 -10.12 0.66
N GLU A 100 -22.23 -10.85 -0.37
CA GLU A 100 -22.92 -12.12 -0.19
C GLU A 100 -21.96 -13.31 -0.02
N HIS A 101 -20.80 -13.28 -0.70
CA HIS A 101 -19.84 -14.38 -0.64
C HIS A 101 -18.73 -14.15 0.38
N LEU A 102 -18.20 -12.92 0.44
CA LEU A 102 -17.12 -12.57 1.37
C LEU A 102 -17.65 -11.90 2.64
N ASN A 103 -18.81 -11.23 2.57
CA ASN A 103 -19.37 -10.39 3.62
C ASN A 103 -18.29 -9.46 4.22
N VAL A 104 -17.67 -8.67 3.36
CA VAL A 104 -16.62 -7.69 3.74
C VAL A 104 -17.13 -6.66 4.76
N ASP A 105 -16.20 -6.05 5.50
CA ASP A 105 -16.49 -4.98 6.47
C ASP A 105 -16.68 -3.62 5.79
N ALA A 106 -16.08 -3.46 4.60
CA ALA A 106 -16.29 -2.34 3.71
C ALA A 106 -16.04 -2.76 2.27
N VAL A 107 -16.73 -2.09 1.35
CA VAL A 107 -16.72 -2.41 -0.08
C VAL A 107 -15.68 -1.57 -0.80
N ILE A 108 -14.84 -2.19 -1.63
CA ILE A 108 -13.95 -1.47 -2.54
C ILE A 108 -14.48 -1.63 -3.97
N LEU A 109 -14.98 -0.55 -4.55
CA LEU A 109 -15.56 -0.57 -5.88
C LEU A 109 -14.48 -0.83 -6.96
N PRO A 110 -14.85 -1.44 -8.10
CA PRO A 110 -13.90 -1.64 -9.20
C PRO A 110 -13.41 -0.30 -9.77
N GLY A 111 -12.16 -0.22 -10.21
CA GLY A 111 -11.62 1.00 -10.82
C GLY A 111 -10.56 0.71 -11.86
N ARG A 112 -10.68 1.36 -13.03
CA ARG A 112 -9.74 1.21 -14.15
C ARG A 112 -8.49 2.07 -13.92
N TYR A 113 -7.32 1.47 -14.08
CA TYR A 113 -6.06 2.22 -14.14
C TYR A 113 -6.08 3.23 -15.28
N THR A 114 -5.52 4.41 -15.05
CA THR A 114 -5.26 5.34 -16.14
C THR A 114 -3.96 6.11 -15.96
N ASN A 115 -3.25 6.30 -17.07
CA ASN A 115 -2.13 7.24 -17.17
C ASN A 115 -2.49 8.44 -18.07
N SER A 116 -3.77 8.62 -18.40
CA SER A 116 -4.32 9.78 -19.11
C SER A 116 -5.80 9.97 -18.78
N VAL A 117 -6.19 11.14 -18.30
CA VAL A 117 -7.57 11.41 -17.90
C VAL A 117 -8.39 11.91 -19.10
N ASP A 118 -9.57 11.32 -19.30
CA ASP A 118 -10.56 11.79 -20.24
C ASP A 118 -11.97 11.76 -19.60
N ASN A 119 -12.93 12.44 -20.22
CA ASN A 119 -14.31 12.51 -19.71
C ASN A 119 -14.96 11.12 -19.62
N SER A 120 -14.62 10.19 -20.52
CA SER A 120 -15.20 8.84 -20.51
C SER A 120 -14.77 8.06 -19.27
N TRP A 121 -13.51 8.21 -18.85
CA TRP A 121 -13.00 7.63 -17.62
C TRP A 121 -13.64 8.27 -16.38
N LEU A 122 -13.75 9.60 -16.33
CA LEU A 122 -14.42 10.31 -15.23
C LEU A 122 -15.89 9.90 -15.08
N GLU A 123 -16.63 9.86 -16.19
CA GLU A 123 -18.03 9.42 -16.19
C GLU A 123 -18.20 7.96 -15.74
N MET A 124 -17.27 7.07 -16.13
CA MET A 124 -17.27 5.68 -15.69
C MET A 124 -17.04 5.58 -14.18
N GLN A 125 -16.04 6.30 -13.65
CA GLN A 125 -15.73 6.32 -12.23
C GLN A 125 -16.88 6.88 -11.40
N TYR A 126 -17.51 7.97 -11.85
CA TYR A 126 -18.69 8.53 -11.19
C TYR A 126 -19.87 7.54 -11.17
N LYS A 127 -20.18 6.89 -12.30
CA LYS A 127 -21.26 5.87 -12.36
C LYS A 127 -21.00 4.70 -11.40
N ILE A 128 -19.75 4.26 -11.30
CA ILE A 128 -19.36 3.21 -10.36
C ILE A 128 -19.58 3.69 -8.91
N ALA A 129 -19.12 4.89 -8.56
CA ALA A 129 -19.30 5.47 -7.23
C ALA A 129 -20.77 5.66 -6.85
N GLU A 130 -21.59 6.19 -7.78
CA GLU A 130 -23.03 6.35 -7.62
C GLU A 130 -23.73 5.00 -7.42
N THR A 131 -23.37 3.99 -8.22
CA THR A 131 -23.89 2.62 -8.08
C THR A 131 -23.54 2.08 -6.68
N GLY A 132 -22.28 2.16 -6.26
CA GLY A 132 -21.83 1.72 -4.94
C GLY A 132 -22.62 2.37 -3.80
N SER A 133 -22.81 3.68 -3.87
CA SER A 133 -23.60 4.44 -2.88
C SER A 133 -25.07 4.02 -2.84
N SER A 134 -25.67 3.70 -3.99
CA SER A 134 -27.08 3.29 -4.07
C SER A 134 -27.34 1.85 -3.60
N GLU A 135 -26.38 0.95 -3.81
CA GLU A 135 -26.54 -0.48 -3.51
C GLU A 135 -26.09 -0.83 -2.08
N VAL A 136 -25.15 -0.07 -1.51
CA VAL A 136 -24.57 -0.35 -0.18
C VAL A 136 -25.05 0.69 0.82
N THR A 137 -25.86 0.27 1.79
CA THR A 137 -26.49 1.17 2.78
C THR A 137 -26.00 0.96 4.22
N ASP A 138 -25.32 -0.15 4.49
CA ASP A 138 -24.96 -0.61 5.84
C ASP A 138 -23.44 -0.70 6.08
N ARG A 139 -22.63 -0.33 5.10
CA ARG A 139 -21.16 -0.41 5.13
C ARG A 139 -20.52 0.82 4.49
N ASN A 140 -19.26 1.07 4.81
CA ASN A 140 -18.46 2.06 4.09
C ASN A 140 -18.15 1.56 2.68
N VAL A 141 -18.16 2.50 1.73
CA VAL A 141 -17.84 2.29 0.33
C VAL A 141 -16.62 3.12 -0.04
N PHE A 142 -15.66 2.49 -0.69
CA PHE A 142 -14.44 3.10 -1.18
C PHE A 142 -14.38 2.98 -2.70
N THR A 143 -14.23 4.10 -3.41
CA THR A 143 -13.95 4.03 -4.84
C THR A 143 -12.47 3.71 -5.08
N THR A 144 -12.15 2.94 -6.12
CA THR A 144 -10.76 2.67 -6.49
C THR A 144 -10.21 3.78 -7.39
N LEU A 145 -9.19 4.48 -6.91
CA LEU A 145 -8.40 5.42 -7.69
C LEU A 145 -7.07 4.75 -8.06
N ALA A 146 -6.89 4.41 -9.34
CA ALA A 146 -5.68 3.76 -9.85
C ALA A 146 -5.01 4.65 -10.91
N LEU A 147 -3.91 5.30 -10.56
CA LEU A 147 -3.29 6.32 -11.41
C LEU A 147 -1.84 6.01 -11.79
N GLY A 148 -1.49 6.39 -13.01
CA GLY A 148 -0.11 6.40 -13.50
C GLY A 148 0.60 7.73 -13.24
N PRO A 149 1.94 7.75 -13.40
CA PRO A 149 2.75 8.90 -13.06
C PRO A 149 2.51 10.14 -13.92
N ASP A 150 2.08 9.99 -15.17
CA ASP A 150 1.86 11.13 -16.06
C ASP A 150 0.60 11.92 -15.66
N VAL A 151 -0.38 11.25 -15.04
CA VAL A 151 -1.55 11.93 -14.46
C VAL A 151 -1.12 12.70 -13.22
N ILE A 152 -0.42 12.04 -12.28
CA ILE A 152 -0.03 12.65 -11.00
C ILE A 152 0.92 13.84 -11.20
N LEU A 153 1.85 13.76 -12.16
CA LEU A 153 2.78 14.85 -12.48
C LEU A 153 2.15 15.97 -13.32
N ASN A 154 0.97 15.75 -13.89
CA ASN A 154 0.22 16.78 -14.59
C ASN A 154 -0.81 17.40 -13.64
N GLN A 155 -0.42 18.51 -13.01
CA GLN A 155 -1.21 19.16 -11.97
C GLN A 155 -2.65 19.48 -12.41
N ASP A 156 -2.86 20.01 -13.61
CA ASP A 156 -4.22 20.35 -14.09
C ASP A 156 -5.11 19.10 -14.19
N ASN A 157 -4.57 17.99 -14.72
CA ASN A 157 -5.29 16.73 -14.82
C ASN A 157 -5.53 16.12 -13.44
N PHE A 158 -4.53 16.16 -12.56
CA PHE A 158 -4.64 15.56 -11.25
C PHE A 158 -5.62 16.33 -10.37
N ASP A 159 -5.55 17.66 -10.33
CA ASP A 159 -6.49 18.51 -9.61
C ASP A 159 -7.93 18.26 -10.08
N THR A 160 -8.15 18.14 -11.40
CA THR A 160 -9.47 17.77 -11.96
C THR A 160 -9.97 16.43 -11.41
N VAL A 161 -9.10 15.41 -11.32
CA VAL A 161 -9.46 14.09 -10.76
C VAL A 161 -9.83 14.22 -9.28
N ILE A 162 -9.06 14.98 -8.51
CA ILE A 162 -9.30 15.18 -7.08
C ILE A 162 -10.61 15.94 -6.82
N ASP A 163 -10.88 16.99 -7.60
CA ASP A 163 -12.12 17.76 -7.51
C ASP A 163 -13.35 16.89 -7.78
N GLU A 164 -13.31 16.04 -8.81
CA GLU A 164 -14.37 15.07 -9.08
C GLU A 164 -14.53 14.07 -7.94
N LEU A 165 -13.40 13.50 -7.47
CA LEU A 165 -13.36 12.50 -6.41
C LEU A 165 -13.98 12.99 -5.10
N ILE A 166 -13.73 14.25 -4.72
CA ILE A 166 -14.32 14.89 -3.53
C ILE A 166 -15.85 14.92 -3.61
N ASN A 167 -16.42 15.01 -4.81
CA ASN A 167 -17.87 15.05 -5.02
C ASN A 167 -18.51 13.65 -5.14
N TYR A 168 -17.72 12.58 -5.25
CA TYR A 168 -18.29 11.24 -5.37
C TYR A 168 -19.05 10.84 -4.09
N PRO A 169 -20.22 10.18 -4.22
CA PRO A 169 -21.10 9.87 -3.09
C PRO A 169 -20.65 8.64 -2.28
N VAL A 170 -19.34 8.52 -2.03
CA VAL A 170 -18.70 7.42 -1.29
C VAL A 170 -17.96 7.94 -0.07
N GLN A 171 -17.75 7.08 0.93
CA GLN A 171 -17.09 7.43 2.19
C GLN A 171 -15.59 7.65 2.03
N GLY A 172 -14.97 7.04 1.01
CA GLY A 172 -13.54 7.17 0.82
C GLY A 172 -13.01 6.65 -0.50
N VAL A 173 -11.69 6.53 -0.53
CA VAL A 173 -10.91 6.17 -1.71
C VAL A 173 -9.91 5.08 -1.33
N TYR A 174 -9.90 4.00 -2.10
CA TYR A 174 -8.77 3.08 -2.14
C TYR A 174 -7.82 3.56 -3.23
N PHE A 175 -6.71 4.16 -2.81
CA PHE A 175 -5.76 4.82 -3.70
C PHE A 175 -4.55 3.92 -3.95
N VAL A 176 -4.33 3.60 -5.22
CA VAL A 176 -3.13 2.91 -5.71
C VAL A 176 -2.52 3.73 -6.84
N PHE A 177 -1.20 3.78 -6.91
CA PHE A 177 -0.51 4.57 -7.94
C PHE A 177 0.78 3.89 -8.38
N GLU A 178 1.06 3.97 -9.66
CA GLU A 178 2.32 3.48 -10.21
C GLU A 178 3.42 4.53 -10.02
N HIS A 179 4.58 4.07 -9.56
CA HIS A 179 5.72 4.96 -9.35
C HIS A 179 6.36 5.38 -10.67
N PRO A 180 6.88 6.62 -10.77
CA PRO A 180 7.62 7.05 -11.95
C PRO A 180 8.82 6.13 -12.21
N ASN A 181 9.11 5.87 -13.49
CA ASN A 181 10.22 5.02 -13.95
C ASN A 181 10.22 3.59 -13.36
N LYS A 182 9.11 3.12 -12.79
CA LYS A 182 9.00 1.83 -12.09
C LYS A 182 9.98 1.68 -10.93
N GLU A 183 10.38 2.80 -10.32
CA GLU A 183 11.24 2.80 -9.14
C GLU A 183 10.45 2.28 -7.93
N PHE A 184 11.08 1.45 -7.09
CA PHE A 184 10.41 0.99 -5.88
C PHE A 184 10.31 2.08 -4.80
N LEU A 185 11.33 2.93 -4.70
CA LEU A 185 11.34 4.12 -3.86
C LEU A 185 11.38 5.32 -4.80
N ILE A 186 10.47 6.26 -4.59
CA ILE A 186 10.27 7.42 -5.45
C ILE A 186 11.36 8.45 -5.14
N ASN A 187 12.17 8.81 -6.13
CA ASN A 187 13.18 9.87 -6.04
C ASN A 187 12.76 11.14 -6.81
N ASN A 188 11.46 11.43 -6.83
CA ASN A 188 10.87 12.61 -7.47
C ASN A 188 10.06 13.38 -6.43
N GLU A 189 10.54 14.57 -6.04
CA GLU A 189 9.92 15.41 -5.00
C GLU A 189 8.52 15.87 -5.41
N LEU A 190 8.35 16.26 -6.68
CA LEU A 190 7.09 16.79 -7.20
C LEU A 190 5.98 15.72 -7.14
N PHE A 191 6.32 14.48 -7.44
CA PHE A 191 5.39 13.35 -7.36
C PHE A 191 4.92 13.11 -5.92
N LEU A 192 5.85 13.08 -4.97
CA LEU A 192 5.53 12.87 -3.55
C LEU A 192 4.72 14.05 -2.98
N TYR A 193 5.11 15.28 -3.35
CA TYR A 193 4.39 16.50 -2.98
C TYR A 193 2.94 16.44 -3.49
N ALA A 194 2.75 16.13 -4.78
CA ALA A 194 1.41 16.06 -5.38
C ALA A 194 0.51 15.06 -4.63
N ILE A 195 1.03 13.87 -4.29
CA ILE A 195 0.26 12.88 -3.54
C ILE A 195 -0.08 13.40 -2.13
N LEU A 196 0.87 13.99 -1.40
CA LEU A 196 0.61 14.54 -0.07
C LEU A 196 -0.45 15.65 -0.11
N ASP A 197 -0.33 16.55 -1.07
CA ASP A 197 -1.23 17.67 -1.28
C ASP A 197 -2.65 17.20 -1.57
N SER A 198 -2.81 16.30 -2.54
CA SER A 198 -4.10 15.76 -2.94
C SER A 198 -4.73 14.90 -1.85
N THR A 199 -3.95 14.06 -1.16
CA THR A 199 -4.49 13.22 -0.07
C THR A 199 -4.94 14.05 1.12
N LEU A 200 -4.26 15.16 1.45
CA LEU A 200 -4.73 16.11 2.44
C LEU A 200 -6.07 16.73 2.02
N SER A 201 -6.21 17.15 0.75
CA SER A 201 -7.45 17.72 0.22
C SER A 201 -8.62 16.72 0.29
N ILE A 202 -8.37 15.45 -0.04
CA ILE A 202 -9.37 14.37 0.13
C ILE A 202 -9.75 14.22 1.61
N VAL A 203 -8.79 14.16 2.52
CA VAL A 203 -9.04 14.01 3.96
C VAL A 203 -9.84 15.20 4.52
N LEU A 204 -9.52 16.44 4.12
CA LEU A 204 -10.24 17.64 4.54
C LEU A 204 -11.68 17.71 4.01
N SER A 205 -11.97 17.03 2.89
CA SER A 205 -13.35 16.86 2.42
C SER A 205 -14.18 15.90 3.28
N GLY A 206 -13.58 15.29 4.31
CA GLY A 206 -14.22 14.31 5.20
C GLY A 206 -14.19 12.88 4.67
N LYS A 207 -13.43 12.62 3.59
CA LYS A 207 -13.28 11.28 3.01
C LYS A 207 -12.12 10.52 3.62
N GLU A 208 -12.29 9.21 3.75
CA GLU A 208 -11.23 8.30 4.14
C GLU A 208 -10.33 7.94 2.94
N VAL A 209 -9.04 7.75 3.19
CA VAL A 209 -8.09 7.26 2.17
C VAL A 209 -7.39 6.01 2.68
N ILE A 210 -7.44 4.95 1.87
CA ILE A 210 -6.69 3.71 2.05
C ILE A 210 -5.61 3.67 0.98
N VAL A 211 -4.34 3.76 1.37
CA VAL A 211 -3.23 3.62 0.41
C VAL A 211 -2.89 2.15 0.25
N GLY A 212 -3.19 1.58 -0.92
CA GLY A 212 -2.81 0.21 -1.28
C GLY A 212 -1.35 0.09 -1.71
N TYR A 213 -0.81 -1.12 -1.68
CA TYR A 213 0.57 -1.42 -2.11
C TYR A 213 1.63 -0.54 -1.42
N ALA A 214 1.40 -0.19 -0.15
CA ALA A 214 2.28 0.68 0.62
C ALA A 214 3.64 0.01 0.91
N ASN A 215 4.69 0.81 0.94
CA ASN A 215 6.03 0.42 1.35
C ASN A 215 6.57 1.34 2.46
N GLN A 216 7.87 1.25 2.75
CA GLN A 216 8.50 2.06 3.79
C GLN A 216 8.41 3.57 3.56
N GLN A 217 8.35 4.04 2.32
CA GLN A 217 8.22 5.46 1.99
C GLN A 217 6.81 5.97 2.26
N SER A 218 5.80 5.10 2.16
CA SER A 218 4.40 5.43 2.44
C SER A 218 4.13 5.88 3.88
N LEU A 219 5.09 5.69 4.80
CA LEU A 219 5.04 6.27 6.15
C LEU A 219 4.93 7.82 6.11
N ILE A 220 5.39 8.46 5.03
CA ILE A 220 5.25 9.91 4.83
C ILE A 220 3.77 10.33 4.82
N PHE A 221 2.86 9.46 4.37
CA PHE A 221 1.44 9.80 4.20
C PHE A 221 0.70 10.03 5.52
N ALA A 222 1.26 9.63 6.66
CA ALA A 222 0.73 10.03 7.97
C ALA A 222 0.69 11.57 8.13
N ALA A 223 1.54 12.32 7.41
CA ALA A 223 1.56 13.78 7.40
C ALA A 223 0.31 14.42 6.79
N SER A 224 -0.37 13.72 5.88
CA SER A 224 -1.58 14.20 5.19
C SER A 224 -2.89 13.86 5.91
N GLY A 225 -2.81 13.24 7.09
CA GLY A 225 -3.98 12.82 7.86
C GLY A 225 -4.56 11.45 7.46
N ILE A 226 -3.90 10.73 6.53
CA ILE A 226 -4.24 9.34 6.19
C ILE A 226 -4.16 8.45 7.44
N GLU A 227 -5.17 7.61 7.60
CA GLU A 227 -5.31 6.69 8.74
C GLU A 227 -5.04 5.23 8.37
N THR A 228 -5.09 4.86 7.08
CA THR A 228 -5.00 3.47 6.65
C THR A 228 -4.00 3.26 5.50
N ILE A 229 -3.11 2.29 5.67
CA ILE A 229 -2.26 1.75 4.60
C ILE A 229 -2.41 0.24 4.49
N ALA A 230 -2.20 -0.32 3.30
CA ALA A 230 -2.14 -1.75 3.06
C ALA A 230 -0.77 -2.16 2.47
N SER A 231 -0.08 -3.11 3.10
CA SER A 231 1.25 -3.57 2.66
C SER A 231 1.34 -5.08 2.65
N GLY A 232 2.25 -5.64 1.84
CA GLY A 232 2.36 -7.09 1.66
C GLY A 232 3.77 -7.65 1.86
N ASN A 233 3.90 -8.96 1.73
CA ASN A 233 5.15 -9.68 2.01
C ASN A 233 6.23 -9.56 0.91
N TYR A 234 5.85 -9.37 -0.35
CA TYR A 234 6.76 -9.23 -1.49
C TYR A 234 6.74 -7.80 -2.03
N ARG A 235 7.80 -7.36 -2.72
CA ARG A 235 7.87 -5.98 -3.27
C ARG A 235 6.75 -5.66 -4.27
N ASN A 236 6.27 -6.63 -5.04
CA ASN A 236 5.17 -6.45 -5.98
C ASN A 236 3.80 -6.23 -5.32
N VAL A 237 3.69 -6.45 -4.00
CA VAL A 237 2.53 -6.06 -3.19
C VAL A 237 2.86 -4.91 -2.22
N ARG A 238 3.93 -4.17 -2.54
CA ARG A 238 4.41 -2.95 -1.87
C ARG A 238 4.81 -1.85 -2.88
N SER A 239 4.40 -2.03 -4.12
CA SER A 239 4.57 -1.07 -5.21
C SER A 239 3.61 -1.52 -6.29
N PHE A 240 2.63 -0.69 -6.60
CA PHE A 240 1.63 -1.02 -7.61
C PHE A 240 2.28 -0.96 -9.00
N ASP A 241 2.05 -1.98 -9.82
CA ASP A 241 2.42 -2.04 -11.24
C ASP A 241 1.22 -2.61 -12.00
N HIS A 242 0.56 -1.76 -12.79
CA HIS A 242 -0.63 -2.14 -13.54
C HIS A 242 -0.35 -3.27 -14.55
N MET A 243 0.89 -3.41 -15.03
CA MET A 243 1.26 -4.44 -15.99
C MET A 243 1.13 -5.86 -15.40
N LEU A 244 1.22 -6.01 -14.07
CA LEU A 244 1.01 -7.29 -13.39
C LEU A 244 -0.40 -7.83 -13.55
N PHE A 245 -1.35 -7.00 -14.02
CA PHE A 245 -2.74 -7.36 -14.25
C PHE A 245 -3.05 -7.59 -15.74
N SER A 246 -2.08 -7.45 -16.63
CA SER A 246 -2.29 -7.52 -18.08
C SER A 246 -2.07 -8.90 -18.70
N SER A 247 -1.06 -9.63 -18.23
CA SER A 247 -0.58 -10.87 -18.85
C SER A 247 -0.08 -11.88 -17.82
N GLN A 248 -0.13 -13.18 -18.15
CA GLN A 248 0.37 -14.24 -17.27
C GLN A 248 1.84 -14.04 -16.87
N ASP A 249 2.14 -14.27 -15.59
CA ASP A 249 3.50 -14.17 -15.06
C ASP A 249 4.43 -15.16 -15.79
N THR A 250 5.52 -14.66 -16.37
CA THR A 250 6.61 -15.52 -16.85
C THR A 250 7.49 -15.95 -15.66
N GLU A 251 7.67 -17.26 -15.49
CA GLU A 251 8.36 -17.84 -14.34
C GLU A 251 9.83 -17.41 -14.20
N GLY A 252 10.30 -17.36 -12.95
CA GLY A 252 11.73 -17.53 -12.64
C GLY A 252 12.44 -16.33 -12.03
N TRP A 253 12.02 -15.87 -10.86
CA TRP A 253 12.81 -14.92 -10.06
C TRP A 253 13.56 -15.62 -8.93
N GLN A 254 14.86 -15.38 -8.87
CA GLN A 254 15.71 -15.89 -7.79
C GLN A 254 15.32 -15.21 -6.47
N ARG A 255 14.82 -16.01 -5.51
CA ARG A 255 14.33 -15.51 -4.22
C ARG A 255 15.51 -15.30 -3.27
N ASN A 256 15.79 -14.04 -2.98
CA ASN A 256 16.75 -13.65 -1.94
C ASN A 256 15.98 -13.28 -0.67
N ILE A 257 16.55 -13.63 0.50
CA ILE A 257 16.00 -13.28 1.81
C ILE A 257 16.60 -11.94 2.24
N TRP A 258 15.73 -11.00 2.64
CA TRP A 258 16.10 -9.64 3.01
C TRP A 258 15.59 -9.31 4.41
N TYR A 259 16.47 -8.73 5.22
CA TYR A 259 16.15 -8.12 6.50
C TYR A 259 15.80 -6.66 6.30
N PHE A 260 14.60 -6.26 6.69
CA PHE A 260 14.16 -4.88 6.70
C PHE A 260 14.61 -4.22 8.00
N ASP A 261 15.31 -3.10 7.89
CA ASP A 261 15.83 -2.34 9.01
C ASP A 261 15.00 -1.08 9.25
N GLY A 262 14.39 -0.96 10.43
CA GLY A 262 13.54 0.18 10.77
C GLY A 262 14.33 1.46 11.07
N ASN A 263 15.60 1.36 11.46
CA ASN A 263 16.47 2.51 11.72
C ASN A 263 16.94 3.19 10.43
N THR A 264 16.98 2.46 9.30
CA THR A 264 17.40 3.03 8.02
C THR A 264 16.32 2.98 6.94
N LEU A 265 15.19 2.31 7.18
CA LEU A 265 14.16 1.96 6.19
C LEU A 265 14.71 1.19 4.97
N GLY A 266 15.81 0.47 5.17
CA GLY A 266 16.53 -0.24 4.12
C GLY A 266 16.38 -1.75 4.24
N GLU A 267 16.58 -2.47 3.15
CA GLU A 267 16.62 -3.93 3.14
C GLU A 267 18.04 -4.47 2.90
N TYR A 268 18.48 -5.41 3.74
CA TYR A 268 19.83 -5.96 3.73
C TYR A 268 19.83 -7.48 3.75
N GLN A 269 20.69 -8.10 2.93
CA GLN A 269 20.88 -9.55 3.00
C GLN A 269 21.73 -9.94 4.23
N PRO A 270 21.49 -11.10 4.86
CA PRO A 270 22.28 -11.55 6.01
C PRO A 270 23.81 -11.54 5.84
N PRO A 271 24.39 -11.88 4.66
CA PRO A 271 25.83 -11.72 4.41
C PRO A 271 26.32 -10.28 4.54
N LYS A 272 25.52 -9.31 4.07
CA LYS A 272 25.85 -7.89 4.16
C LYS A 272 25.79 -7.39 5.60
N LEU A 273 24.79 -7.81 6.37
CA LEU A 273 24.73 -7.55 7.82
C LEU A 273 25.95 -8.12 8.55
N SER A 274 26.39 -9.31 8.16
CA SER A 274 27.55 -9.97 8.77
C SER A 274 28.85 -9.18 8.59
N LEU A 275 29.05 -8.57 7.43
CA LEU A 275 30.17 -7.67 7.20
C LEU A 275 30.09 -6.44 8.12
N ALA A 276 28.89 -5.89 8.33
CA ALA A 276 28.66 -4.76 9.22
C ALA A 276 28.92 -5.14 10.69
N PHE A 277 28.45 -6.31 11.13
CA PHE A 277 28.60 -6.79 12.51
C PHE A 277 30.06 -7.02 12.86
N ARG A 278 30.86 -7.58 11.95
CA ARG A 278 32.33 -7.73 12.12
C ARG A 278 33.07 -6.39 12.29
N ARG A 279 32.47 -5.29 11.84
CA ARG A 279 33.00 -3.91 11.99
C ARG A 279 32.44 -3.20 13.23
N GLY A 280 31.73 -3.91 14.11
CA GLY A 280 31.14 -3.33 15.31
C GLY A 280 29.89 -2.48 15.04
N LEU A 281 29.19 -2.71 13.92
CA LEU A 281 27.99 -1.95 13.54
C LEU A 281 26.67 -2.61 13.96
N ALA A 282 26.71 -3.70 14.73
CA ALA A 282 25.50 -4.44 15.10
C ALA A 282 24.45 -3.57 15.79
N SER A 283 24.87 -2.66 16.66
CA SER A 283 23.98 -1.73 17.38
C SER A 283 23.36 -0.64 16.51
N CYS A 284 23.70 -0.56 15.22
CA CYS A 284 23.10 0.40 14.29
C CYS A 284 21.85 -0.17 13.60
N PHE A 285 21.61 -1.48 13.69
CA PHE A 285 20.46 -2.14 13.07
C PHE A 285 19.37 -2.43 14.10
N GLY A 286 18.12 -2.32 13.67
CA GLY A 286 16.93 -2.55 14.47
C GLY A 286 15.77 -1.64 14.04
N PRO A 287 14.72 -1.55 14.87
CA PRO A 287 14.48 -2.37 16.06
C PRO A 287 14.21 -3.84 15.71
N SER A 288 14.51 -4.75 16.63
CA SER A 288 14.23 -6.18 16.45
C SER A 288 12.75 -6.49 16.72
N THR A 289 12.20 -7.47 16.01
CA THR A 289 10.94 -8.12 16.43
C THR A 289 11.20 -9.55 16.90
N SER A 290 10.16 -10.26 17.36
CA SER A 290 10.28 -11.67 17.75
C SER A 290 10.88 -12.55 16.63
N HIS A 291 10.67 -12.15 15.37
CA HIS A 291 11.09 -12.86 14.17
C HIS A 291 12.51 -12.50 13.70
N SER A 292 13.08 -11.35 14.10
CA SER A 292 14.45 -10.95 13.73
C SER A 292 15.45 -10.96 14.88
N LYS A 293 14.99 -11.14 16.12
CA LYS A 293 15.84 -11.15 17.32
C LYS A 293 17.06 -12.06 17.19
N ARG A 294 16.86 -13.33 16.77
CA ARG A 294 17.97 -14.28 16.57
C ARG A 294 18.97 -13.83 15.51
N LEU A 295 18.52 -13.11 14.48
CA LEU A 295 19.38 -12.59 13.42
C LEU A 295 20.28 -11.47 13.95
N LEU A 296 19.70 -10.53 14.73
CA LEU A 296 20.39 -9.34 15.22
C LEU A 296 21.25 -9.59 16.47
N GLU A 297 20.93 -10.59 17.27
CA GLU A 297 21.74 -10.98 18.44
C GLU A 297 22.91 -11.91 18.07
N ALA A 298 22.93 -12.44 16.85
CA ALA A 298 24.00 -13.33 16.40
C ALA A 298 25.30 -12.58 16.13
N THR A 299 26.43 -13.21 16.47
CA THR A 299 27.76 -12.69 16.10
C THR A 299 27.97 -12.65 14.58
N ASN A 300 27.31 -13.56 13.85
CA ASN A 300 27.37 -13.66 12.39
C ASN A 300 25.99 -13.96 11.81
N PRO A 301 25.21 -12.92 11.42
CA PRO A 301 23.87 -13.06 10.83
C PRO A 301 23.77 -14.06 9.67
N ALA A 302 24.81 -14.21 8.85
CA ALA A 302 24.83 -15.13 7.71
C ALA A 302 24.77 -16.62 8.10
N ASN A 303 25.10 -16.94 9.35
CA ASN A 303 25.04 -18.31 9.86
C ASN A 303 23.70 -18.62 10.55
N VAL A 304 22.84 -17.62 10.73
CA VAL A 304 21.52 -17.81 11.33
C VAL A 304 20.61 -18.44 10.28
N PRO A 305 19.92 -19.56 10.58
CA PRO A 305 18.98 -20.19 9.66
C PRO A 305 17.67 -19.37 9.61
N TRP A 306 17.77 -18.11 9.17
CA TRP A 306 16.67 -17.17 9.06
C TRP A 306 16.07 -17.26 7.66
N ARG A 307 14.79 -17.63 7.56
CA ARG A 307 14.14 -17.96 6.29
C ARG A 307 13.11 -16.91 5.89
N GLU A 308 12.56 -17.11 4.69
CA GLU A 308 11.57 -16.22 4.08
C GLU A 308 10.34 -15.96 4.97
N PRO A 309 9.73 -16.95 5.66
CA PRO A 309 8.61 -16.69 6.56
C PRO A 309 8.95 -15.74 7.71
N GLU A 310 10.13 -15.87 8.32
CA GLU A 310 10.59 -14.98 9.38
C GLU A 310 10.87 -13.57 8.86
N ALA A 311 11.41 -13.45 7.64
CA ALA A 311 11.62 -12.16 6.99
C ALA A 311 10.31 -11.42 6.71
N PHE A 312 9.29 -12.13 6.24
CA PHE A 312 7.96 -11.54 5.98
C PHE A 312 7.25 -11.11 7.24
N ARG A 313 7.22 -11.99 8.26
CA ARG A 313 6.60 -11.62 9.55
C ARG A 313 7.33 -10.44 10.19
N HIS A 314 8.67 -10.44 10.18
CA HIS A 314 9.45 -9.32 10.66
C HIS A 314 9.12 -8.01 9.92
N TYR A 315 9.10 -8.03 8.58
CA TYR A 315 8.77 -6.84 7.79
C TYR A 315 7.39 -6.31 8.13
N LEU A 316 6.36 -7.15 8.10
CA LEU A 316 4.97 -6.76 8.30
C LEU A 316 4.72 -6.25 9.73
N GLU A 317 5.28 -6.91 10.74
CA GLU A 317 5.20 -6.45 12.13
C GLU A 317 5.91 -5.11 12.31
N LEU A 318 7.12 -4.96 11.74
CA LEU A 318 7.89 -3.73 11.88
C LEU A 318 7.25 -2.55 11.14
N ILE A 319 6.76 -2.73 9.90
CA ILE A 319 6.10 -1.65 9.17
C ILE A 319 4.77 -1.26 9.84
N LYS A 320 4.00 -2.22 10.38
CA LYS A 320 2.83 -1.94 11.22
C LYS A 320 3.22 -1.05 12.40
N ASN A 321 4.23 -1.45 13.17
CA ASN A 321 4.67 -0.70 14.35
C ASN A 321 5.16 0.71 13.99
N LEU A 322 5.86 0.86 12.85
CA LEU A 322 6.31 2.16 12.36
C LEU A 322 5.16 3.04 11.88
N TRP A 323 4.08 2.46 11.34
CA TRP A 323 2.88 3.19 10.94
C TRP A 323 2.06 3.61 12.16
N THR A 324 1.71 2.68 13.04
CA THR A 324 0.83 2.93 14.18
C THR A 324 1.50 3.79 15.26
N LYS A 325 2.83 3.94 15.27
CA LYS A 325 3.48 4.89 16.19
C LYS A 325 2.98 6.32 16.05
N PHE A 326 2.47 6.72 14.87
CA PHE A 326 1.97 8.07 14.63
C PHE A 326 0.56 8.29 15.20
N GLU A 327 -0.15 7.22 15.56
CA GLU A 327 -1.50 7.28 16.16
C GLU A 327 -1.53 8.00 17.50
N LYS A 328 -0.41 7.95 18.24
CA LYS A 328 -0.28 8.66 19.53
C LYS A 328 -0.30 10.18 19.40
N PHE A 329 -0.18 10.70 18.18
CA PHE A 329 -0.19 12.13 17.90
C PHE A 329 -1.52 12.55 17.26
N PRO A 330 -2.09 13.71 17.66
CA PRO A 330 -3.17 14.36 16.92
C PRO A 330 -2.81 14.56 15.45
N LYS A 331 -3.80 14.51 14.55
CA LYS A 331 -3.56 14.56 13.09
C LYS A 331 -2.75 15.80 12.69
N ASN A 332 -3.10 16.98 13.18
CA ASN A 332 -2.35 18.23 12.94
C ASN A 332 -0.89 18.24 13.43
N GLN A 333 -0.45 17.30 14.27
CA GLN A 333 0.94 17.18 14.71
C GLN A 333 1.73 16.14 13.91
N ARG A 334 1.06 15.24 13.18
CA ARG A 334 1.73 14.10 12.53
C ARG A 334 2.74 14.51 11.47
N ALA A 335 2.50 15.58 10.72
CA ALA A 335 3.46 16.04 9.71
C ALA A 335 4.83 16.39 10.33
N TYR A 336 4.82 17.05 11.49
CA TYR A 336 6.04 17.37 12.24
C TYR A 336 6.75 16.11 12.77
N GLU A 337 5.99 15.15 13.29
CA GLU A 337 6.53 13.89 13.82
C GLU A 337 7.08 12.97 12.73
N VAL A 338 6.45 12.97 11.55
CA VAL A 338 6.96 12.30 10.34
C VAL A 338 8.28 12.94 9.92
N LYS A 339 8.38 14.28 9.95
CA LYS A 339 9.63 14.98 9.64
C LYS A 339 10.75 14.58 10.60
N ILE A 340 10.52 14.64 11.91
CA ILE A 340 11.52 14.19 12.92
C ILE A 340 11.95 12.76 12.63
N PHE A 341 11.00 11.87 12.38
CA PHE A 341 11.32 10.48 12.08
C PHE A 341 12.21 10.33 10.84
N LEU A 342 11.88 11.00 9.72
CA LEU A 342 12.68 10.92 8.50
C LEU A 342 14.08 11.50 8.70
N GLU A 343 14.21 12.55 9.51
CA GLU A 343 15.50 13.12 9.91
C GLU A 343 16.36 12.13 10.71
N GLU A 344 15.77 11.41 11.66
CA GLU A 344 16.45 10.32 12.39
C GLU A 344 16.91 9.19 11.44
N ILE A 345 16.07 8.82 10.46
CA ILE A 345 16.45 7.85 9.43
C ILE A 345 17.63 8.37 8.59
N ARG A 346 17.66 9.68 8.31
CA ARG A 346 18.76 10.32 7.55
C ARG A 346 20.06 10.26 8.32
N GLU A 347 20.04 10.62 9.59
CA GLU A 347 21.20 10.53 10.48
C GLU A 347 21.72 9.09 10.58
N HIS A 348 20.84 8.10 10.74
CA HIS A 348 21.24 6.69 10.79
C HIS A 348 21.89 6.21 9.49
N ASN A 349 21.32 6.56 8.33
CA ASN A 349 21.91 6.22 7.04
C ASN A 349 23.29 6.88 6.85
N ASN A 350 23.44 8.15 7.21
CA ASN A 350 24.72 8.87 7.14
C ASN A 350 25.77 8.22 8.05
N LYS A 351 25.41 7.91 9.30
CA LYS A 351 26.28 7.23 10.26
C LYS A 351 26.76 5.86 9.77
N LEU A 352 25.91 5.09 9.10
CA LEU A 352 26.32 3.82 8.49
C LEU A 352 27.34 4.03 7.37
N ARG A 353 27.12 5.03 6.50
CA ARG A 353 28.02 5.35 5.39
C ARG A 353 29.38 5.85 5.85
N GLU A 354 29.41 6.74 6.85
CA GLU A 354 30.64 7.21 7.49
C GLU A 354 31.48 6.06 8.06
N LYS A 355 30.81 5.00 8.54
CA LYS A 355 31.44 3.77 9.02
C LYS A 355 31.69 2.73 7.93
N GLY A 356 31.60 3.14 6.65
CA GLY A 356 31.93 2.32 5.48
C GLY A 356 30.91 1.24 5.15
N PHE A 357 29.67 1.35 5.63
CA PHE A 357 28.56 0.49 5.22
C PHE A 357 27.75 1.18 4.12
N ASN A 358 27.75 0.60 2.91
CA ASN A 358 26.95 1.11 1.80
C ASN A 358 25.55 0.46 1.82
N PRO A 359 24.45 1.21 1.95
CA PRO A 359 23.08 0.66 1.95
C PRO A 359 22.71 -0.11 0.67
N GLY A 360 23.30 0.23 -0.48
CA GLY A 360 23.02 -0.39 -1.78
C GLY A 360 21.62 -0.06 -2.33
N GLU A 361 21.20 -0.76 -3.38
CA GLU A 361 19.99 -0.45 -4.17
C GLU A 361 18.66 -0.63 -3.43
N ARG A 362 18.64 -1.38 -2.32
CA ARG A 362 17.46 -1.49 -1.45
C ARG A 362 17.56 -0.66 -0.17
N GLY A 363 18.53 0.26 -0.11
CA GLY A 363 18.61 1.26 0.94
C GLY A 363 17.62 2.40 0.70
N PHE A 364 17.17 3.06 1.77
CA PHE A 364 16.30 4.24 1.68
C PHE A 364 17.06 5.52 1.29
N TYR A 365 18.39 5.49 1.37
CA TYR A 365 19.26 6.64 1.13
C TYR A 365 19.02 7.32 -0.23
N SER A 366 18.66 6.57 -1.27
CA SER A 366 18.44 7.14 -2.59
C SER A 366 17.13 7.94 -2.72
N ALA A 367 16.21 7.84 -1.76
CA ALA A 367 14.92 8.52 -1.82
C ALA A 367 14.70 9.48 -0.62
N ILE A 368 15.63 9.50 0.34
CA ILE A 368 15.42 10.20 1.61
C ILE A 368 15.35 11.71 1.46
N GLU A 369 16.24 12.32 0.66
CA GLU A 369 16.21 13.76 0.43
C GLU A 369 14.93 14.13 -0.31
N SER A 370 14.56 13.41 -1.37
CA SER A 370 13.30 13.71 -2.08
C SER A 370 12.05 13.55 -1.21
N THR A 371 12.08 12.61 -0.26
CA THR A 371 10.99 12.40 0.70
C THR A 371 10.90 13.57 1.69
N ILE A 372 12.03 14.05 2.21
CA ILE A 372 12.08 15.18 3.15
C ILE A 372 11.74 16.50 2.44
N ASP A 373 12.28 16.73 1.24
CA ASP A 373 12.04 17.96 0.48
C ASP A 373 10.57 18.10 0.07
N ALA A 374 9.93 17.01 -0.35
CA ALA A 374 8.50 16.98 -0.62
C ALA A 374 7.65 17.27 0.64
N LEU A 375 8.03 16.68 1.79
CA LEU A 375 7.37 16.94 3.06
C LEU A 375 7.53 18.40 3.50
N ASP A 376 8.71 18.98 3.33
CA ASP A 376 8.99 20.36 3.71
C ASP A 376 8.23 21.36 2.86
N ALA A 377 8.14 21.13 1.56
CA ALA A 377 7.28 21.90 0.67
C ALA A 377 5.81 21.79 1.10
N PHE A 378 5.31 20.56 1.28
CA PHE A 378 3.94 20.30 1.73
C PHE A 378 3.60 20.99 3.06
N MET A 379 4.45 20.85 4.08
CA MET A 379 4.24 21.48 5.39
C MET A 379 4.22 23.01 5.32
N LYS A 380 4.99 23.58 4.40
CA LYS A 380 5.05 25.03 4.21
C LYS A 380 3.81 25.54 3.48
N ASP A 381 3.44 24.89 2.38
CA ASP A 381 2.40 25.36 1.47
C ASP A 381 0.99 25.05 2.03
N ARG A 382 0.84 23.97 2.79
CA ARG A 382 -0.42 23.52 3.41
C ARG A 382 -0.49 23.74 4.91
N LYS A 383 0.29 24.68 5.46
CA LYS A 383 0.40 24.90 6.91
C LYS A 383 -0.95 25.06 7.61
N SER A 384 -1.80 25.98 7.13
CA SER A 384 -3.12 26.24 7.74
C SER A 384 -4.03 25.01 7.70
N ASP A 385 -3.94 24.25 6.63
CA ASP A 385 -4.76 23.07 6.39
C ASP A 385 -4.35 21.92 7.31
N ILE A 386 -3.04 21.74 7.50
CA ILE A 386 -2.49 20.78 8.48
C ILE A 386 -2.90 21.18 9.89
N GLU A 387 -2.87 22.48 10.25
CA GLU A 387 -3.32 22.95 11.57
C GLU A 387 -4.81 22.65 11.85
N ASN A 388 -5.62 22.53 10.79
CA ASN A 388 -7.06 22.24 10.83
C ASN A 388 -7.43 20.75 10.83
N LEU A 389 -6.47 19.83 10.63
CA LEU A 389 -6.67 18.38 10.75
C LEU A 389 -6.97 17.93 12.20
#